data_AF-A0A7Y0TH21-F1
#
_entry.id   AF-A0A7Y0TH21-F1
#
_cell.length_a   1.000
_cell.length_b   1.000
_cell.length_c   1.000
_cell.angle_alpha   90.00
_cell.angle_beta   90.00
_cell.angle_gamma   90.00
#
_symmetry.space_group_name_H-M   'P 1'
#
loop_
_entity.id
_entity.type
_entity.pdbx_description
1 polymer ?
#
loop_
_entity_poly.entity_id
_entity_poly.type
_entity_poly.pdbx_seq_one_letter_code
_entity_poly.pdbx_strand_id
1 'polypeptide(L)'
;MHYNNELLDFLAAEFGDQVAKSVQENFGGQDIYIRIKPDTKQAYITEWYGKKSIRELSRELGCSMRTIRHRLTLPISKGQQTLF
;
A
#
# COMPACT_ATOMS: atom_id res chain seq x y z
N MET A 1 -3.65 -5.04 27.41
CA MET A 1 -2.34 -5.58 27.83
C MET A 1 -1.27 -4.59 27.43
N HIS A 2 -0.17 -4.46 28.16
CA HIS A 2 1.01 -3.71 27.69
C HIS A 2 2.07 -4.71 27.24
N TYR A 3 2.42 -4.67 25.96
CA TYR A 3 3.51 -5.45 25.39
C TYR A 3 4.81 -4.64 25.47
N ASN A 4 5.96 -5.31 25.61
CA ASN A 4 7.28 -4.65 25.57
C ASN A 4 7.69 -4.19 24.15
N ASN A 5 6.71 -4.02 23.25
CA ASN A 5 6.94 -3.73 21.83
C ASN A 5 5.80 -2.83 21.32
N GLU A 6 6.15 -1.62 20.90
CA GLU A 6 5.21 -0.59 20.44
C GLU A 6 4.37 -1.05 19.22
N LEU A 7 4.91 -1.91 18.35
CA LEU A 7 4.16 -2.49 17.23
C LEU A 7 3.06 -3.43 17.71
N LEU A 8 3.33 -4.25 18.75
CA LEU A 8 2.33 -5.17 19.30
C LEU A 8 1.24 -4.41 20.05
N ASP A 9 1.59 -3.33 20.76
CA ASP A 9 0.62 -2.43 21.38
C ASP A 9 -0.28 -1.77 20.32
N PHE A 10 0.29 -1.28 19.21
CA PHE A 10 -0.47 -0.74 18.09
C PHE A 10 -1.43 -1.78 17.48
N LEU A 11 -0.93 -2.98 17.20
CA LEU A 11 -1.76 -4.05 16.62
C LEU A 11 -2.89 -4.47 17.57
N ALA A 12 -2.64 -4.51 18.88
CA ALA A 12 -3.66 -4.80 19.88
C ALA A 12 -4.74 -3.72 19.94
N ALA A 13 -4.35 -2.44 19.85
CA ALA A 13 -5.28 -1.32 19.87
C ALA A 13 -6.16 -1.24 18.60
N GLU A 14 -5.58 -1.46 17.42
CA GLU A 14 -6.28 -1.33 16.14
C GLU A 14 -7.07 -2.59 15.75
N PHE A 15 -6.52 -3.78 16.03
CA PHE A 15 -7.05 -5.05 15.52
C PHE A 15 -7.40 -6.06 16.63
N GLY A 16 -7.14 -5.72 17.90
CA GLY A 16 -7.46 -6.54 19.07
C GLY A 16 -6.30 -7.41 19.57
N ASP A 17 -6.33 -7.74 20.87
CA ASP A 17 -5.26 -8.47 21.56
C ASP A 17 -4.92 -9.84 20.92
N GLN A 18 -5.90 -10.52 20.32
CA GLN A 18 -5.68 -11.82 19.67
C GLN A 18 -4.76 -11.72 18.45
N VAL A 19 -4.83 -10.61 17.70
CA VAL A 19 -3.99 -10.38 16.53
C VAL A 19 -2.54 -10.13 16.97
N ALA A 20 -2.34 -9.28 17.98
CA ALA A 20 -1.01 -9.03 18.54
C ALA A 20 -0.34 -10.31 19.05
N LYS A 21 -1.08 -11.16 19.79
CA LYS A 21 -0.58 -12.46 20.24
C LYS A 21 -0.20 -13.38 19.08
N SER A 22 -1.06 -13.51 18.09
CA SER A 22 -0.79 -14.36 16.92
C SER A 22 0.46 -13.90 16.17
N VAL A 23 0.66 -12.59 16.00
CA VAL A 23 1.86 -12.04 15.36
C VAL A 23 3.11 -12.33 16.20
N GLN A 24 3.05 -12.13 17.52
CA GLN A 24 4.15 -12.43 18.43
C GLN A 24 4.51 -13.92 18.44
N GLU A 25 3.53 -14.82 18.45
CA GLU A 25 3.75 -16.27 18.47
C GLU A 25 4.36 -16.79 17.15
N ASN A 26 3.90 -16.27 16.00
CA ASN A 26 4.33 -16.78 14.70
C ASN A 26 5.62 -16.12 14.19
N PHE A 27 5.90 -14.88 14.58
CA PHE A 27 7.00 -14.08 14.02
C PHE A 27 7.91 -13.44 15.08
N GLY A 28 7.68 -13.69 16.37
CA GLY A 28 8.51 -13.17 17.45
C GLY A 28 9.97 -13.61 17.31
N GLY A 29 10.89 -12.66 17.50
CA GLY A 29 12.34 -12.92 17.38
C GLY A 29 12.85 -12.98 15.95
N GLN A 30 12.02 -12.69 14.94
CA GLN A 30 12.42 -12.54 13.55
C GLN A 30 12.37 -11.07 13.12
N ASP A 31 13.33 -10.66 12.29
CA ASP A 31 13.26 -9.38 11.59
C ASP A 31 12.31 -9.49 10.40
N ILE A 32 11.21 -8.74 10.42
CA ILE A 32 10.19 -8.77 9.37
C ILE A 32 10.32 -7.53 8.50
N TYR A 33 10.51 -7.74 7.20
CA TYR A 33 10.43 -6.65 6.22
C TYR A 33 8.98 -6.49 5.71
N ILE A 34 8.35 -5.35 6.03
CA ILE A 34 7.01 -5.02 5.52
C ILE A 34 7.14 -4.28 4.19
N ARG A 35 6.87 -4.98 3.08
CA ARG A 35 6.81 -4.36 1.75
C ARG A 35 5.50 -3.61 1.60
N ILE A 36 5.54 -2.28 1.73
CA ILE A 36 4.42 -1.41 1.36
C ILE A 36 4.26 -1.51 -0.16
N LYS A 37 3.20 -2.17 -0.63
CA LYS A 37 2.89 -2.18 -2.06
C LYS A 37 2.58 -0.74 -2.49
N PRO A 38 3.16 -0.25 -3.60
CA PRO A 38 2.75 1.03 -4.15
C PRO A 38 1.25 0.95 -4.44
N ASP A 39 0.53 2.07 -4.23
CA ASP A 39 -0.90 2.19 -4.48
C ASP A 39 -1.24 1.50 -5.81
N THR A 40 -1.91 0.34 -5.72
CA THR A 40 -2.09 -0.58 -6.85
C THR A 40 -2.82 0.08 -8.00
N LYS A 41 -3.66 1.08 -7.68
CA LYS A 41 -4.35 1.90 -8.67
C LYS A 41 -3.39 2.86 -9.37
N GLN A 42 -2.43 3.46 -8.64
CA GLN A 42 -1.42 4.34 -9.24
C GLN A 42 -0.48 3.56 -10.17
N ALA A 43 -0.05 2.37 -9.75
CA ALA A 43 0.79 1.50 -10.58
C ALA A 43 0.04 1.08 -11.86
N TYR A 44 -1.22 0.66 -11.73
CA TYR A 44 -2.06 0.29 -12.87
C TYR A 44 -2.31 1.46 -13.83
N ILE A 45 -2.61 2.66 -13.31
CA ILE A 45 -2.79 3.86 -14.13
C ILE A 45 -1.49 4.14 -14.90
N THR A 46 -0.34 4.08 -14.25
CA THR A 46 0.96 4.40 -14.88
C THR A 46 1.32 3.41 -16.00
N GLU A 47 1.08 2.12 -15.81
CA GLU A 47 1.40 1.07 -16.79
C GLU A 47 0.51 1.12 -18.04
N TRP A 48 -0.77 1.46 -17.87
CA TRP A 48 -1.78 1.42 -18.94
C TRP A 48 -2.09 2.78 -19.55
N TYR A 49 -1.59 3.87 -18.95
CA TYR A 49 -1.72 5.20 -19.53
C TYR A 49 -0.99 5.28 -20.89
N GLY A 50 -1.69 5.82 -21.90
CA GLY A 50 -1.24 5.83 -23.30
C GLY A 50 -1.69 4.60 -24.10
N LYS A 51 -1.96 3.47 -23.45
CA LYS A 51 -2.58 2.27 -24.08
C LYS A 51 -4.10 2.25 -23.94
N LYS A 52 -4.62 2.79 -22.83
CA LYS A 52 -6.04 2.93 -22.53
C LYS A 52 -6.42 4.40 -22.35
N SER A 53 -7.64 4.74 -22.70
CA SER A 53 -8.22 6.05 -22.44
C SER A 53 -8.52 6.24 -20.94
N ILE A 54 -8.57 7.50 -20.49
CA ILE A 54 -8.94 7.85 -19.11
C ILE A 54 -10.31 7.27 -18.72
N ARG A 55 -11.24 7.16 -19.70
CA ARG A 55 -12.57 6.60 -19.48
C ARG A 55 -12.53 5.10 -19.19
N GLU A 56 -11.67 4.35 -19.88
CA GLU A 56 -11.47 2.92 -19.65
C GLU A 56 -10.81 2.67 -18.30
N LEU A 57 -9.73 3.40 -17.98
CA LEU A 57 -9.07 3.33 -16.67
C LEU A 57 -10.03 3.66 -15.52
N SER A 58 -10.87 4.68 -15.70
CA SER A 58 -11.91 5.07 -14.74
C SER A 58 -12.92 3.95 -14.48
N ARG A 59 -13.38 3.27 -15.54
CA ARG A 59 -14.32 2.14 -15.42
C ARG A 59 -13.69 0.93 -14.73
N GLU A 60 -12.48 0.56 -15.12
CA GLU A 60 -11.79 -0.62 -14.57
C GLU A 60 -11.40 -0.45 -13.10
N LEU A 61 -10.97 0.75 -12.72
CA LEU A 61 -10.54 1.05 -11.34
C LEU A 61 -11.67 1.50 -10.43
N GLY A 62 -12.90 1.60 -10.95
CA GLY A 62 -14.08 2.03 -10.21
C GLY A 62 -13.94 3.42 -9.60
N CYS A 63 -13.28 4.36 -10.29
CA CYS A 63 -13.04 5.71 -9.77
C CYS A 63 -13.29 6.77 -10.84
N SER A 64 -13.51 8.02 -10.41
CA SER A 64 -13.86 9.10 -11.34
C SER A 64 -12.71 9.43 -12.30
N MET A 65 -13.04 9.89 -13.51
CA MET A 65 -12.03 10.40 -14.46
C MET A 65 -11.19 11.56 -13.87
N ARG A 66 -11.77 12.36 -12.98
CA ARG A 66 -11.05 13.41 -12.23
C ARG A 66 -9.98 12.80 -11.32
N THR A 67 -10.31 11.70 -10.64
CA THR A 67 -9.36 10.95 -9.79
C THR A 67 -8.20 10.39 -10.62
N ILE A 68 -8.47 9.85 -11.81
CA ILE A 68 -7.42 9.38 -12.73
C ILE A 68 -6.50 10.53 -13.15
N ARG A 69 -7.07 11.68 -13.57
CA ARG A 69 -6.26 12.85 -13.97
C ARG A 69 -5.39 13.38 -12.83
N HIS A 70 -5.96 13.50 -11.63
CA HIS A 70 -5.21 13.93 -10.46
C HIS A 70 -4.04 12.98 -10.16
N ARG A 71 -4.27 11.67 -10.27
CA ARG A 71 -3.24 10.64 -10.09
C ARG A 71 -2.14 10.69 -11.14
N LEU A 72 -2.46 11.08 -12.38
CA LEU A 72 -1.46 11.31 -13.44
C LEU A 72 -0.61 12.56 -13.20
N THR A 73 -1.15 13.58 -12.54
CA THR A 73 -0.42 14.83 -12.24
C THR A 73 0.43 14.76 -10.98
N LEU A 74 0.27 13.74 -10.14
CA LEU A 74 1.12 13.56 -8.97
C LEU A 74 2.54 13.22 -9.44
N PRO A 75 3.57 13.95 -8.98
CA PRO A 75 4.95 13.60 -9.30
C PRO A 75 5.20 12.18 -8.82
N ILE A 76 5.59 11.29 -9.74
CA ILE A 76 6.13 9.99 -9.38
C ILE A 76 7.32 10.30 -8.49
N SER A 77 7.18 10.03 -7.18
CA SER A 77 8.28 10.12 -6.23
C SER A 77 9.45 9.38 -6.86
N LYS A 78 10.56 10.10 -7.07
CA LYS A 78 11.80 9.65 -7.72
C LYS A 78 12.54 8.57 -6.91
N GLY A 79 11.83 7.60 -6.35
CA GLY A 79 12.38 6.42 -5.67
C GLY A 79 12.47 5.18 -6.55
N GLN A 80 12.05 5.25 -7.82
CA GLN A 80 12.11 4.12 -8.78
C GLN A 80 12.87 4.46 -10.06
N GLN A 81 13.70 5.50 -10.05
CA GLN A 81 14.70 5.67 -11.10
C GLN A 81 16.04 5.18 -10.57
N THR A 82 16.61 4.23 -11.31
CA THR A 82 17.90 3.55 -11.15
C THR A 82 17.96 2.35 -10.20
N LEU A 83 17.96 1.16 -10.80
CA LEU A 83 19.12 0.24 -10.78
C LEU A 83 18.92 -0.72 -11.97
N PHE A 84 19.74 -0.50 -13.00
CA PHE A 84 20.08 -1.31 -14.18
C PHE A 84 18.99 -2.20 -14.82
#